data_AF-A0A077ZXP2-F1
#
_entry.id   AF-A0A077ZXP2-F1
#
_cell.length_a   1.000
_cell.length_b   1.000
_cell.length_c   1.000
_cell.angle_alpha   90.00
_cell.angle_beta   90.00
_cell.angle_gamma   90.00
#
_symmetry.space_group_name_H-M   'P 1'
#
loop_
_entity.id
_entity.type
_entity.pdbx_description
1 polymer ?
#
loop_
_entity_poly.entity_id
_entity_poly.type
_entity_poly.pdbx_seq_one_letter_code
_entity_poly.pdbx_strand_id
1 'polypeptide(L)'
;MINFQIELQEYTEDDDYVWNYCFTRLSKLYKNIACEEFNWALNQFKSQFNNFESKVPQLNEVSNYLQSQTGWRLKPVAGMLSQREFLNGLAFKVFHCIQYVRHHSVPLYAYEPDIIHDILGHGPMFAIKDFADFSQQIGLASLGVSETELNKLAAIYFYTIEFGICREKGSYKAYGAGIMGSVHELEHCMSGKPQYLKFDPFVICKDHMSYPLNDLQPKYFVCDSFSDVKKQVSQYCDHINRSFNVTYNAKEQKILVNREVKMSNLIQN
;
A
#
# COMPACT_ATOMS: atom_id res chain seq x y z
N MET A 1 -9.24 21.85 -13.87
CA MET A 1 -9.07 20.63 -13.05
C MET A 1 -10.39 19.90 -13.11
N ILE A 2 -10.40 18.65 -13.59
CA ILE A 2 -11.60 17.82 -13.51
C ILE A 2 -11.68 17.40 -12.03
N ASN A 3 -12.62 17.97 -11.28
CA ASN A 3 -12.97 17.45 -9.96
C ASN A 3 -13.65 16.11 -10.19
N PHE A 4 -12.87 15.03 -10.16
CA PHE A 4 -13.40 13.68 -10.19
C PHE A 4 -14.01 13.42 -8.81
N GLN A 5 -15.31 13.64 -8.70
CA GLN A 5 -16.07 13.25 -7.52
C GLN A 5 -16.35 11.75 -7.64
N ILE A 6 -15.90 10.97 -6.66
CA ILE A 6 -16.17 9.54 -6.63
C ILE A 6 -17.66 9.34 -6.37
N GLU A 7 -18.30 8.49 -7.18
CA GLU A 7 -19.72 8.19 -7.05
C GLU A 7 -20.01 7.54 -5.69
N LEU A 8 -21.12 7.94 -5.07
CA LEU A 8 -21.55 7.39 -3.79
C LEU A 8 -22.09 5.99 -4.01
N GLN A 9 -21.75 5.07 -3.12
CA GLN A 9 -22.25 3.71 -3.14
C GLN A 9 -23.39 3.55 -2.13
N GLU A 10 -24.49 2.95 -2.56
CA GLU A 10 -25.56 2.49 -1.66
C GLU A 10 -25.17 1.13 -1.07
N TYR A 11 -24.62 1.15 0.15
CA TYR A 11 -24.34 -0.05 0.92
C TYR A 11 -25.62 -0.56 1.60
N THR A 12 -25.80 -1.87 1.58
CA THR A 12 -26.92 -2.57 2.21
C THR A 12 -26.68 -2.77 3.71
N GLU A 13 -27.71 -3.20 4.44
CA GLU A 13 -27.56 -3.59 5.85
C GLU A 13 -26.60 -4.78 6.03
N ASP A 14 -26.53 -5.70 5.05
CA ASP A 14 -25.59 -6.82 5.05
C ASP A 14 -24.15 -6.33 4.88
N ASP A 15 -23.92 -5.31 4.04
CA ASP A 15 -22.60 -4.70 3.85
C ASP A 15 -22.09 -4.04 5.15
N ASP A 16 -22.95 -3.24 5.78
CA ASP A 16 -22.66 -2.60 7.08
C ASP A 16 -22.44 -3.66 8.18
N TYR A 17 -23.20 -4.75 8.17
CA TYR A 17 -22.99 -5.89 9.08
C TYR A 17 -21.60 -6.51 8.91
N VAL A 18 -21.20 -6.82 7.67
CA VAL A 18 -19.89 -7.44 7.39
C VAL A 18 -18.76 -6.51 7.79
N TRP A 19 -18.86 -5.23 7.45
CA TRP A 19 -17.91 -4.21 7.87
C TRP A 19 -17.75 -4.16 9.38
N ASN A 20 -18.86 -4.02 10.11
CA ASN A 20 -18.84 -3.98 11.58
C ASN A 20 -18.23 -5.26 12.18
N TYR A 21 -18.61 -6.42 11.63
CA TYR A 21 -18.15 -7.72 12.09
C TYR A 21 -16.64 -7.89 11.94
N CYS A 22 -16.08 -7.49 10.80
CA CYS A 22 -14.65 -7.52 10.49
C CYS A 22 -13.89 -6.49 11.33
N PHE A 23 -14.33 -5.23 11.32
CA PHE A 23 -13.71 -4.14 12.06
C PHE A 23 -13.61 -4.47 13.55
N THR A 24 -14.66 -5.02 14.15
CA THR A 24 -14.68 -5.39 15.57
C THR A 24 -13.63 -6.44 15.92
N ARG A 25 -13.38 -7.41 15.05
CA ARG A 25 -12.39 -8.47 15.28
C ARG A 25 -10.98 -7.97 15.06
N LEU A 26 -10.75 -7.31 13.94
CA LEU A 26 -9.47 -6.74 13.57
C LEU A 26 -8.99 -5.70 14.60
N SER A 27 -9.89 -4.79 15.02
CA SER A 27 -9.58 -3.75 16.02
C SER A 27 -9.18 -4.30 17.39
N LYS A 28 -9.63 -5.50 17.77
CA LYS A 28 -9.18 -6.15 19.02
C LYS A 28 -7.72 -6.58 18.92
N LEU A 29 -7.30 -7.05 17.75
CA LEU A 29 -5.94 -7.52 17.48
C LEU A 29 -4.95 -6.36 17.28
N TYR A 30 -5.36 -5.29 16.59
CA TYR A 30 -4.49 -4.16 16.24
C TYR A 30 -3.78 -3.53 17.45
N LYS A 31 -4.45 -3.44 18.61
CA LYS A 31 -3.89 -2.85 19.83
C LYS A 31 -2.55 -3.46 20.24
N ASN A 32 -2.36 -4.75 19.98
CA ASN A 32 -1.15 -5.47 20.36
C ASN A 32 -0.23 -5.76 19.17
N ILE A 33 -0.78 -5.83 17.96
CA ILE A 33 -0.09 -6.35 16.77
C ILE A 33 0.32 -5.23 15.81
N ALA A 34 -0.54 -4.24 15.59
CA ALA A 34 -0.26 -3.17 14.63
C ALA A 34 0.70 -2.13 15.23
N CYS A 35 1.46 -1.46 14.35
CA CYS A 35 2.38 -0.40 14.75
C CYS A 35 1.65 0.84 15.28
N GLU A 36 2.39 1.69 16.00
CA GLU A 36 1.86 2.94 16.56
C GLU A 36 1.25 3.86 15.50
N GLU A 37 1.88 4.00 14.33
CA GLU A 37 1.39 4.85 13.25
C GLU A 37 0.05 4.36 12.68
N PHE A 38 -0.11 3.04 12.49
CA PHE A 38 -1.38 2.46 12.03
C PHE A 38 -2.50 2.74 13.05
N ASN A 39 -2.26 2.46 14.33
CA ASN A 39 -3.24 2.69 15.38
C ASN A 39 -3.60 4.18 15.52
N TRP A 40 -2.61 5.06 15.40
CA TRP A 40 -2.83 6.51 15.38
C TRP A 40 -3.73 6.92 14.21
N ALA A 41 -3.41 6.49 12.98
CA ALA A 41 -4.17 6.84 11.78
C ALA A 41 -5.60 6.24 11.81
N LEU A 42 -5.75 5.01 12.31
CA LEU A 42 -7.06 4.38 12.49
C LEU A 42 -7.94 5.19 13.46
N ASN A 43 -7.35 5.73 14.53
CA ASN A 43 -8.07 6.62 15.44
C ASN A 43 -8.46 7.95 14.77
N GLN A 44 -7.62 8.47 13.85
CA GLN A 44 -8.01 9.62 13.04
C GLN A 44 -9.22 9.27 12.16
N PHE A 45 -9.21 8.13 11.47
CA PHE A 45 -10.33 7.68 10.63
C PHE A 45 -11.64 7.60 11.43
N LYS A 46 -11.61 6.99 12.62
CA LYS A 46 -12.78 6.95 13.52
C LYS A 46 -13.31 8.33 13.92
N SER A 47 -12.43 9.31 14.06
CA SER A 47 -12.80 10.68 14.42
C SER A 47 -13.36 11.49 13.25
N GLN A 48 -12.91 11.20 12.03
CA GLN A 48 -13.27 11.96 10.82
C GLN A 48 -14.52 11.40 10.14
N PHE A 49 -14.71 10.08 10.18
CA PHE A 49 -15.81 9.42 9.48
C PHE A 49 -16.88 8.96 10.46
N ASN A 50 -18.08 9.53 10.33
CA ASN A 50 -19.18 9.23 11.23
C ASN A 50 -19.56 7.74 11.15
N ASN A 51 -19.70 7.09 12.30
CA ASN A 51 -20.01 5.66 12.40
C ASN A 51 -19.01 4.74 11.66
N PHE A 52 -17.74 5.15 11.52
CA PHE A 52 -16.72 4.32 10.85
C PHE A 52 -16.61 2.89 11.39
N GLU A 53 -16.99 2.65 12.65
CA GLU A 53 -16.92 1.30 13.24
C GLU A 53 -18.09 0.40 12.84
N SER A 54 -19.20 0.97 12.36
CA SER A 54 -20.45 0.28 12.10
C SER A 54 -21.01 0.48 10.69
N LYS A 55 -20.43 1.38 9.89
CA LYS A 55 -20.86 1.66 8.51
C LYS A 55 -19.69 1.67 7.56
N VAL A 56 -19.92 1.14 6.35
CA VAL A 56 -18.93 1.19 5.27
C VAL A 56 -18.67 2.66 4.88
N PRO A 57 -17.42 3.12 4.90
CA PRO A 57 -17.09 4.50 4.55
C PRO A 57 -17.22 4.75 3.05
N GLN A 58 -17.60 5.98 2.68
CA GLN A 58 -17.63 6.39 1.28
C GLN A 58 -16.22 6.74 0.78
N LEU A 59 -15.81 6.18 -0.35
CA LEU A 59 -14.47 6.42 -0.91
C LEU A 59 -14.17 7.90 -1.16
N ASN A 60 -15.20 8.69 -1.50
CA ASN A 60 -15.06 10.14 -1.69
C ASN A 60 -14.57 10.83 -0.41
N GLU A 61 -15.12 10.47 0.75
CA GLU A 61 -14.75 11.05 2.04
C GLU A 61 -13.32 10.66 2.43
N VAL A 62 -12.99 9.37 2.28
CA VAL A 62 -11.63 8.86 2.56
C VAL A 62 -10.61 9.49 1.62
N SER A 63 -10.93 9.62 0.33
CA SER A 63 -10.05 10.26 -0.66
C SER A 63 -9.80 11.73 -0.34
N ASN A 64 -10.83 12.49 0.06
CA ASN A 64 -10.67 13.89 0.46
C ASN A 64 -9.79 14.02 1.70
N TYR A 65 -9.99 13.14 2.69
CA TYR A 65 -9.14 13.09 3.88
C TYR A 65 -7.68 12.82 3.50
N LEU A 66 -7.39 11.74 2.77
CA LEU A 66 -6.03 11.39 2.35
C LEU A 66 -5.38 12.50 1.52
N GLN A 67 -6.15 13.20 0.68
CA GLN A 67 -5.65 14.32 -0.11
C GLN A 67 -5.18 15.47 0.79
N SER A 68 -5.91 15.74 1.88
CA SER A 68 -5.53 16.76 2.86
C SER A 68 -4.30 16.38 3.69
N GLN A 69 -4.05 15.07 3.91
CA GLN A 69 -2.94 14.60 4.75
C GLN A 69 -1.64 14.44 3.97
N THR A 70 -1.67 13.73 2.85
CA THR A 70 -0.47 13.31 2.11
C THR A 70 -0.54 13.62 0.61
N GLY A 71 -1.65 14.20 0.15
CA GLY A 71 -1.92 14.45 -1.26
C GLY A 71 -2.34 13.20 -2.04
N TRP A 72 -2.57 12.08 -1.34
CA TRP A 72 -3.06 10.84 -1.94
C TRP A 72 -4.56 10.89 -2.20
N ARG A 73 -5.01 10.21 -3.25
CA ARG A 73 -6.43 10.08 -3.56
C ARG A 73 -6.77 8.65 -3.92
N LEU A 74 -8.03 8.29 -3.73
CA LEU A 74 -8.56 7.00 -4.15
C LEU A 74 -9.13 7.12 -5.57
N LYS A 75 -9.07 6.03 -6.32
CA LYS A 75 -9.75 5.89 -7.61
C LYS A 75 -10.50 4.56 -7.63
N PRO A 76 -11.83 4.55 -7.74
CA PRO A 76 -12.58 3.31 -7.78
C PRO A 76 -12.22 2.49 -9.02
N VAL A 77 -12.12 1.17 -8.85
CA VAL A 77 -11.94 0.21 -9.94
C VAL A 77 -12.91 -0.96 -9.76
N ALA A 78 -13.36 -1.53 -10.88
CA ALA A 78 -14.33 -2.62 -10.88
C ALA A 78 -13.70 -4.00 -10.61
N GLY A 79 -12.37 -4.09 -10.61
CA GLY A 79 -11.65 -5.34 -10.42
C GLY A 79 -10.14 -5.16 -10.54
N MET A 80 -9.43 -6.29 -10.66
CA MET A 80 -7.98 -6.34 -10.70
C MET A 80 -7.41 -5.61 -11.91
N LEU A 81 -6.52 -4.65 -11.66
CA LEU A 81 -5.73 -4.00 -12.70
C LEU A 81 -4.50 -4.84 -13.05
N SER A 82 -3.91 -4.58 -14.21
CA SER A 82 -2.55 -5.08 -14.43
C SER A 82 -1.59 -4.45 -13.43
N GLN A 83 -0.54 -5.19 -13.06
CA GLN A 83 0.52 -4.71 -12.15
C GLN A 83 1.09 -3.36 -12.61
N ARG A 84 1.25 -3.16 -13.92
CA ARG A 84 1.75 -1.91 -14.49
C ARG A 84 0.80 -0.76 -14.28
N GLU A 85 -0.50 -0.95 -14.54
CA GLU A 85 -1.51 0.09 -14.33
C GLU A 85 -1.61 0.48 -12.85
N PHE A 86 -1.60 -0.52 -11.97
CA PHE A 86 -1.67 -0.31 -10.54
C PHE A 86 -0.47 0.47 -10.00
N LEU A 87 0.76 -0.01 -10.25
CA LEU A 87 1.98 0.65 -9.79
C LEU A 87 2.15 2.04 -10.39
N ASN A 88 1.84 2.22 -11.68
CA ASN A 88 1.88 3.55 -12.30
C ASN A 88 0.92 4.54 -11.63
N GLY A 89 -0.22 4.08 -11.10
CA GLY A 89 -1.14 4.92 -10.33
C GLY A 89 -0.48 5.54 -9.10
N LEU A 90 0.36 4.75 -8.39
CA LEU A 90 1.08 5.21 -7.20
C LEU A 90 2.01 6.39 -7.51
N ALA A 91 2.55 6.48 -8.73
CA ALA A 91 3.40 7.60 -9.17
C ALA A 91 2.68 8.96 -9.06
N PHE A 92 1.36 8.96 -9.24
CA PHE A 92 0.49 10.12 -9.18
C PHE A 92 -0.19 10.29 -7.81
N LYS A 93 0.28 9.55 -6.78
CA LYS A 93 -0.39 9.45 -5.47
C LYS A 93 -1.85 8.98 -5.60
N VAL A 94 -2.11 8.05 -6.52
CA VAL A 94 -3.43 7.47 -6.73
C VAL A 94 -3.39 6.01 -6.31
N PHE A 95 -4.21 5.66 -5.33
CA PHE A 95 -4.47 4.27 -4.97
C PHE A 95 -5.76 3.81 -5.63
N HIS A 96 -5.69 2.72 -6.39
CA HIS A 96 -6.86 2.12 -7.01
C HIS A 96 -7.57 1.23 -5.98
N CYS A 97 -8.86 1.46 -5.77
CA CYS A 97 -9.60 0.90 -4.65
C CYS A 97 -10.89 0.20 -5.14
N ILE A 98 -11.21 -0.92 -4.52
CA ILE A 98 -12.44 -1.68 -4.68
C ILE A 98 -13.53 -1.09 -3.78
N GLN A 99 -14.78 -1.11 -4.27
CA GLN A 99 -15.94 -0.61 -3.53
C GLN A 99 -16.85 -1.71 -2.97
N TYR A 100 -16.79 -2.93 -3.51
CA TYR A 100 -17.66 -4.00 -3.01
C TYR A 100 -17.17 -4.52 -1.65
N VAL A 101 -18.11 -5.03 -0.85
CA VAL A 101 -17.84 -5.74 0.40
C VAL A 101 -17.85 -7.25 0.11
N ARG A 102 -16.94 -8.00 0.73
CA ARG A 102 -16.92 -9.48 0.66
C ARG A 102 -18.25 -10.11 1.12
N HIS A 103 -18.50 -11.33 0.66
CA HIS A 103 -19.76 -12.02 0.92
C HIS A 103 -20.01 -12.29 2.42
N HIS A 104 -21.23 -11.98 2.89
CA HIS A 104 -21.61 -12.03 4.30
C HIS A 104 -21.60 -13.43 4.93
N SER A 105 -21.63 -14.51 4.14
CA SER A 105 -21.58 -15.88 4.66
C SER A 105 -20.20 -16.28 5.21
N VAL A 106 -19.12 -15.61 4.79
CA VAL A 106 -17.73 -15.94 5.17
C VAL A 106 -16.90 -14.66 5.41
N PRO A 107 -17.31 -13.76 6.32
CA PRO A 107 -16.75 -12.40 6.43
C PRO A 107 -15.25 -12.36 6.80
N LEU A 108 -14.71 -13.41 7.42
CA LEU A 108 -13.28 -13.49 7.77
C LEU A 108 -12.39 -14.08 6.66
N TYR A 109 -12.98 -14.39 5.52
CA TYR A 109 -12.27 -14.88 4.36
C TYR A 109 -12.52 -13.95 3.17
N ALA A 110 -11.45 -13.59 2.47
CA ALA A 110 -11.51 -12.87 1.21
C ALA A 110 -10.48 -13.49 0.27
N TYR A 111 -10.95 -13.95 -0.89
CA TYR A 111 -10.08 -14.46 -1.94
C TYR A 111 -9.45 -13.31 -2.76
N GLU A 112 -10.21 -12.23 -2.93
CA GLU A 112 -9.79 -11.00 -3.61
C GLU A 112 -9.86 -9.81 -2.65
N PRO A 113 -9.07 -8.75 -2.88
CA PRO A 113 -9.16 -7.53 -2.10
C PRO A 113 -10.55 -6.89 -2.25
N ASP A 114 -11.21 -6.62 -1.12
CA ASP A 114 -12.47 -5.89 -1.04
C ASP A 114 -12.26 -4.55 -0.32
N ILE A 115 -13.33 -3.77 -0.14
CA ILE A 115 -13.22 -2.45 0.51
C ILE A 115 -12.68 -2.52 1.95
N ILE A 116 -12.87 -3.65 2.65
CA ILE A 116 -12.29 -3.84 3.98
C ILE A 116 -10.76 -3.90 3.88
N HIS A 117 -10.23 -4.69 2.95
CA HIS A 117 -8.78 -4.72 2.72
C HIS A 117 -8.24 -3.33 2.32
N ASP A 118 -8.90 -2.67 1.37
CA ASP A 118 -8.41 -1.38 0.86
C ASP A 118 -8.50 -0.25 1.89
N ILE A 119 -9.65 -0.09 2.53
CA ILE A 119 -9.88 1.06 3.42
C ILE A 119 -9.38 0.81 4.82
N LEU A 120 -9.55 -0.41 5.36
CA LEU A 120 -9.04 -0.70 6.69
C LEU A 120 -7.56 -1.09 6.68
N GLY A 121 -7.10 -1.77 5.63
CA GLY A 121 -5.71 -2.20 5.48
C GLY A 121 -4.79 -1.09 4.98
N HIS A 122 -5.06 -0.51 3.81
CA HIS A 122 -4.19 0.51 3.22
C HIS A 122 -4.49 1.94 3.71
N GLY A 123 -5.78 2.27 3.84
CA GLY A 123 -6.25 3.63 4.12
C GLY A 123 -5.48 4.34 5.23
N PRO A 124 -5.40 3.80 6.46
CA PRO A 124 -4.66 4.42 7.57
C PRO A 124 -3.20 4.71 7.22
N MET A 125 -2.51 3.77 6.57
CA MET A 125 -1.09 3.93 6.26
C MET A 125 -0.82 4.97 5.19
N PHE A 126 -1.75 5.19 4.24
CA PHE A 126 -1.62 6.29 3.27
C PHE A 126 -1.79 7.69 3.90
N ALA A 127 -2.29 7.80 5.14
CA ALA A 127 -2.24 9.04 5.90
C ALA A 127 -0.86 9.29 6.57
N ILE A 128 0.03 8.30 6.56
CA ILE A 128 1.38 8.42 7.13
C ILE A 128 2.36 8.88 6.06
N LYS A 129 2.97 10.06 6.28
CA LYS A 129 3.78 10.74 5.25
C LYS A 129 4.90 9.88 4.67
N ASP A 130 5.73 9.26 5.50
CA ASP A 130 6.86 8.47 4.99
C ASP A 130 6.40 7.22 4.23
N PHE A 131 5.31 6.59 4.69
CA PHE A 131 4.69 5.46 4.00
C PHE A 131 4.16 5.86 2.62
N ALA A 132 3.39 6.95 2.59
CA ALA A 132 2.87 7.56 1.39
C ALA A 132 4.00 7.97 0.41
N ASP A 133 5.11 8.50 0.91
CA ASP A 133 6.23 8.93 0.06
C ASP A 133 6.95 7.74 -0.58
N PHE A 134 7.29 6.68 0.17
CA PHE A 134 7.97 5.53 -0.44
C PHE A 134 7.05 4.74 -1.38
N SER A 135 5.74 4.71 -1.08
CA SER A 135 4.74 4.14 -1.99
C SER A 135 4.74 4.86 -3.34
N GLN A 136 4.87 6.20 -3.33
CA GLN A 136 4.99 6.98 -4.56
C GLN A 136 6.33 6.70 -5.28
N GLN A 137 7.42 6.50 -4.55
CA GLN A 137 8.73 6.18 -5.15
C GLN A 137 8.68 4.87 -5.94
N ILE A 138 8.00 3.84 -5.42
CA ILE A 138 7.78 2.57 -6.13
C ILE A 138 7.02 2.84 -7.45
N GLY A 139 5.95 3.64 -7.40
CA GLY A 139 5.20 3.99 -8.61
C GLY A 139 5.98 4.82 -9.61
N LEU A 140 6.78 5.79 -9.16
CA LEU A 140 7.65 6.56 -10.05
C LEU A 140 8.67 5.64 -10.73
N ALA A 141 9.23 4.70 -9.99
CA ALA A 141 10.18 3.73 -10.52
C ALA A 141 9.54 2.75 -11.53
N SER A 142 8.23 2.50 -11.49
CA SER A 142 7.56 1.59 -12.42
C SER A 142 7.32 2.19 -13.81
N LEU A 143 7.48 3.51 -13.97
CA LEU A 143 7.18 4.20 -15.23
C LEU A 143 8.19 3.82 -16.33
N GLY A 144 7.72 3.04 -17.30
CA GLY A 144 8.48 2.70 -18.52
C GLY A 144 9.60 1.66 -18.32
N VAL A 145 9.64 0.96 -17.19
CA VAL A 145 10.59 -0.15 -16.96
C VAL A 145 10.14 -1.45 -17.63
N SER A 146 11.06 -2.39 -17.83
CA SER A 146 10.76 -3.73 -18.33
C SER A 146 9.85 -4.52 -17.37
N GLU A 147 9.21 -5.59 -17.85
CA GLU A 147 8.39 -6.47 -16.98
C GLU A 147 9.21 -7.09 -15.84
N THR A 148 10.48 -7.43 -16.07
CA THR A 148 11.36 -7.96 -15.02
C THR A 148 11.60 -6.94 -13.90
N GLU A 149 11.87 -5.69 -14.23
CA GLU A 149 12.01 -4.63 -13.22
C GLU A 149 10.67 -4.29 -12.56
N LEU A 150 9.58 -4.38 -13.31
CA LEU A 150 8.23 -4.22 -12.77
C LEU A 150 7.91 -5.28 -11.70
N ASN A 151 8.27 -6.55 -11.94
CA ASN A 151 8.06 -7.63 -10.97
C ASN A 151 8.91 -7.47 -9.71
N LYS A 152 10.15 -6.97 -9.86
CA LYS A 152 10.99 -6.61 -8.72
C LYS A 152 10.37 -5.50 -7.86
N LEU A 153 9.85 -4.45 -8.50
CA LEU A 153 9.12 -3.37 -7.81
C LEU A 153 7.84 -3.89 -7.13
N ALA A 154 7.11 -4.80 -7.79
CA ALA A 154 5.95 -5.45 -7.19
C ALA A 154 6.31 -6.33 -5.98
N ALA A 155 7.47 -6.99 -6.00
CA ALA A 155 7.96 -7.72 -4.83
C ALA A 155 8.29 -6.77 -3.67
N ILE A 156 8.90 -5.62 -3.94
CA ILE A 156 9.12 -4.58 -2.91
C ILE A 156 7.77 -4.11 -2.35
N TYR A 157 6.81 -3.80 -3.22
CA TYR A 157 5.44 -3.43 -2.83
C TYR A 157 4.82 -4.51 -1.93
N PHE A 158 4.89 -5.77 -2.34
CA PHE A 158 4.34 -6.90 -1.61
C PHE A 158 4.96 -7.05 -0.21
N TYR A 159 6.28 -7.07 -0.11
CA TYR A 159 6.96 -7.26 1.18
C TYR A 159 7.01 -6.00 2.07
N THR A 160 6.42 -4.89 1.63
CA THR A 160 6.29 -3.66 2.43
C THR A 160 4.83 -3.26 2.61
N ILE A 161 4.18 -2.80 1.55
CA ILE A 161 2.82 -2.24 1.59
C ILE A 161 1.78 -3.33 1.89
N GLU A 162 1.96 -4.56 1.40
CA GLU A 162 1.02 -5.66 1.66
C GLU A 162 1.35 -6.46 2.94
N PHE A 163 2.61 -6.87 3.10
CA PHE A 163 3.02 -7.79 4.16
C PHE A 163 4.24 -7.27 4.95
N GLY A 164 4.32 -5.96 5.15
CA GLY A 164 5.40 -5.34 5.91
C GLY A 164 5.26 -5.47 7.43
N ILE A 165 6.40 -5.71 8.07
CA ILE A 165 6.60 -5.68 9.53
C ILE A 165 7.61 -4.57 9.86
N CYS A 166 7.43 -3.89 10.98
CA CYS A 166 8.38 -2.91 11.51
C CYS A 166 8.83 -3.28 12.93
N ARG A 167 9.96 -2.72 13.34
CA ARG A 167 10.47 -2.80 14.71
C ARG A 167 10.02 -1.57 15.49
N GLU A 168 9.28 -1.78 16.58
CA GLU A 168 8.86 -0.72 17.50
C GLU A 168 9.28 -1.09 18.92
N LYS A 169 10.09 -0.22 19.56
CA LYS A 169 10.52 -0.37 20.97
C LYS A 169 11.08 -1.77 21.29
N GLY A 170 11.81 -2.35 20.33
CA GLY A 170 12.42 -3.69 20.46
C GLY A 170 11.51 -4.87 20.13
N SER A 171 10.22 -4.62 19.85
CA SER A 171 9.23 -5.63 19.43
C SER A 171 8.91 -5.54 17.94
N TYR A 172 8.35 -6.61 17.37
CA TYR A 172 7.83 -6.59 15.99
C TYR A 172 6.37 -6.16 15.97
N LYS A 173 6.03 -5.34 14.99
CA LYS A 173 4.68 -4.80 14.75
C LYS A 173 4.36 -4.88 13.28
N ALA A 174 3.11 -5.13 12.94
CA ALA A 174 2.66 -5.18 11.56
C ALA A 174 2.21 -3.80 11.07
N TYR A 175 2.34 -3.56 9.76
CA TYR A 175 1.77 -2.39 9.08
C TYR A 175 1.23 -2.72 7.68
N GLY A 176 1.59 -3.86 7.10
CA GLY A 176 1.15 -4.26 5.76
C GLY A 176 -0.36 -4.49 5.67
N ALA A 177 -0.98 -4.04 4.59
CA ALA A 177 -2.42 -4.07 4.39
C ALA A 177 -3.03 -5.48 4.27
N GLY A 178 -2.32 -6.41 3.62
CA GLY A 178 -2.67 -7.83 3.60
C GLY A 178 -2.71 -8.45 5.00
N ILE A 179 -1.85 -7.98 5.92
CA ILE A 179 -1.91 -8.35 7.33
C ILE A 179 -3.11 -7.66 7.99
N MET A 180 -3.23 -6.34 7.85
CA MET A 180 -4.27 -5.57 8.52
C MET A 180 -5.69 -5.95 8.11
N GLY A 181 -5.90 -6.40 6.88
CA GLY A 181 -7.20 -6.86 6.38
C GLY A 181 -7.55 -8.31 6.74
N SER A 182 -6.68 -9.05 7.43
CA SER A 182 -6.83 -10.49 7.69
C SER A 182 -6.59 -10.85 9.16
N VAL A 183 -7.62 -11.39 9.81
CA VAL A 183 -7.51 -11.93 11.18
C VAL A 183 -6.46 -13.04 11.26
N HIS A 184 -6.47 -13.95 10.28
CA HIS A 184 -5.54 -15.08 10.25
C HIS A 184 -4.09 -14.62 10.07
N GLU A 185 -3.86 -13.61 9.23
CA GLU A 185 -2.52 -13.09 8.99
C GLU A 185 -1.99 -12.31 10.19
N LEU A 186 -2.84 -11.54 10.88
CA LEU A 186 -2.49 -10.86 12.14
C LEU A 186 -2.00 -11.86 13.21
N GLU A 187 -2.72 -12.96 13.38
CA GLU A 187 -2.35 -13.99 14.35
C GLU A 187 -1.10 -14.75 13.92
N HIS A 188 -1.00 -15.10 12.63
CA HIS A 188 0.12 -15.84 12.08
C HIS A 188 1.43 -15.04 12.11
N CYS A 189 1.39 -13.76 11.74
CA CYS A 189 2.56 -12.89 11.67
C CYS A 189 3.19 -12.59 13.03
N MET A 190 2.56 -12.99 14.15
CA MET A 190 3.10 -12.90 15.51
C MET A 190 3.22 -14.28 16.20
N SER A 191 2.93 -15.37 15.49
CA SER A 191 2.87 -16.73 16.06
C SER A 191 4.25 -17.37 16.35
N GLY A 192 5.34 -16.75 15.89
CA GLY A 192 6.70 -17.31 15.95
C GLY A 192 6.98 -18.41 14.91
N LYS A 193 5.99 -18.81 14.10
CA LYS A 193 6.16 -19.70 12.94
C LYS A 193 6.88 -19.05 11.75
N PRO A 194 6.55 -17.81 11.34
CA PRO A 194 7.16 -17.20 10.15
C PRO A 194 8.59 -16.73 10.44
N GLN A 195 9.38 -16.62 9.37
CA GLN A 195 10.73 -16.04 9.44
C GLN A 195 10.67 -14.52 9.33
N TYR A 196 11.49 -13.83 10.13
CA TYR A 196 11.65 -12.38 10.03
C TYR A 196 13.03 -12.07 9.47
N LEU A 197 13.05 -11.45 8.29
CA LEU A 197 14.26 -11.05 7.59
C LEU A 197 14.41 -9.55 7.68
N LYS A 198 15.64 -9.02 7.68
CA LYS A 198 15.85 -7.58 7.59
C LYS A 198 15.39 -7.09 6.21
N PHE A 199 14.61 -6.02 6.17
CA PHE A 199 14.24 -5.35 4.92
C PHE A 199 15.49 -4.92 4.15
N ASP A 200 15.60 -5.41 2.92
CA ASP A 200 16.61 -5.04 1.94
C ASP A 200 16.01 -5.25 0.53
N PRO A 201 15.72 -4.15 -0.21
CA PRO A 201 15.18 -4.24 -1.57
C PRO A 201 16.02 -5.08 -2.53
N PHE A 202 17.35 -5.07 -2.41
CA PHE A 202 18.23 -5.85 -3.28
C PHE A 202 18.15 -7.34 -3.00
N VAL A 203 17.85 -7.74 -1.76
CA VAL A 203 17.58 -9.14 -1.40
C VAL A 203 16.20 -9.57 -1.90
N ILE A 204 15.17 -8.76 -1.65
CA ILE A 204 13.79 -9.02 -2.12
C ILE A 204 13.77 -9.24 -3.64
N CYS A 205 14.43 -8.37 -4.38
CA CYS A 205 14.41 -8.39 -5.84
C CYS A 205 15.17 -9.57 -6.49
N LYS A 206 16.04 -10.27 -5.74
CA LYS A 206 16.67 -11.51 -6.23
C LYS A 206 15.67 -12.66 -6.33
N ASP A 207 14.62 -12.63 -5.54
CA ASP A 207 13.65 -13.70 -5.37
C ASP A 207 12.21 -13.20 -5.61
N HIS A 208 12.07 -12.28 -6.59
CA HIS A 208 10.85 -11.50 -6.84
C HIS A 208 9.65 -12.29 -7.39
N MET A 209 9.79 -13.60 -7.60
CA MET A 209 8.75 -14.46 -8.17
C MET A 209 8.24 -15.54 -7.19
N SER A 210 8.68 -15.54 -5.92
CA SER A 210 8.47 -16.68 -5.00
C SER A 210 7.70 -16.36 -3.72
N TYR A 211 6.78 -15.39 -3.74
CA TYR A 211 5.88 -15.15 -2.63
C TYR A 211 4.51 -15.82 -2.84
N PRO A 212 3.95 -16.49 -1.83
CA PRO A 212 2.62 -17.06 -1.92
C PRO A 212 1.56 -15.96 -1.92
N LEU A 213 0.64 -16.00 -2.89
CA LEU A 213 -0.46 -15.04 -2.98
C LEU A 213 -1.68 -15.48 -2.15
N ASN A 214 -1.89 -16.80 -2.01
CA ASN A 214 -3.11 -17.36 -1.45
C ASN A 214 -2.92 -18.06 -0.10
N ASP A 215 -1.68 -18.12 0.40
CA ASP A 215 -1.32 -18.77 1.66
C ASP A 215 -0.75 -17.76 2.66
N LEU A 216 -0.80 -18.11 3.95
CA LEU A 216 -0.16 -17.34 5.02
C LEU A 216 1.34 -17.19 4.74
N GLN A 217 1.90 -16.00 4.96
CA GLN A 217 3.27 -15.75 4.53
C GLN A 217 4.29 -16.54 5.37
N PRO A 218 5.23 -17.27 4.74
CA PRO A 218 6.26 -18.01 5.47
C PRO A 218 7.37 -17.09 5.99
N LYS A 219 7.52 -15.89 5.41
CA LYS A 219 8.55 -14.91 5.76
C LYS A 219 8.00 -13.49 5.63
N TYR A 220 8.49 -12.60 6.49
CA TYR A 220 8.23 -11.16 6.45
C TYR A 220 9.55 -10.40 6.45
N PHE A 221 9.55 -9.22 5.83
CA PHE A 221 10.66 -8.30 5.90
C PHE A 221 10.39 -7.21 6.94
N VAL A 222 11.33 -7.04 7.86
CA VAL A 222 11.26 -6.14 8.99
C VAL A 222 12.06 -4.89 8.70
N CYS A 223 11.41 -3.73 8.75
CA CYS A 223 12.08 -2.44 8.72
C CYS A 223 12.26 -1.84 10.12
N ASP A 224 13.26 -0.99 10.29
CA ASP A 224 13.47 -0.29 11.57
C ASP A 224 12.64 1.00 11.67
N SER A 225 12.34 1.64 10.54
CA SER A 225 11.41 2.79 10.45
C SER A 225 10.95 3.03 9.01
N PHE A 226 9.83 3.73 8.82
CA PHE A 226 9.37 4.11 7.46
C PHE A 226 10.32 5.06 6.73
N SER A 227 11.01 5.94 7.47
CA SER A 227 12.06 6.79 6.90
C SER A 227 13.23 5.97 6.34
N ASP A 228 13.61 4.88 7.03
CA ASP A 228 14.63 3.96 6.55
C ASP A 228 14.16 3.15 5.33
N VAL A 229 12.92 2.65 5.32
CA VAL A 229 12.32 2.03 4.12
C VAL A 229 12.37 2.98 2.94
N LYS A 230 11.92 4.22 3.11
CA LYS A 230 11.95 5.26 2.08
C LYS A 230 13.36 5.49 1.54
N LYS A 231 14.37 5.54 2.41
CA LYS A 231 15.76 5.70 1.99
C LYS A 231 16.24 4.49 1.17
N GLN A 232 16.01 3.27 1.67
CA GLN A 232 16.45 2.05 1.01
C GLN A 232 15.73 1.81 -0.34
N VAL A 233 14.42 2.09 -0.40
CA VAL A 233 13.63 2.04 -1.64
C VAL A 233 14.14 3.07 -2.63
N SER A 234 14.37 4.32 -2.21
CA SER A 234 14.96 5.35 -3.09
C SER A 234 16.31 4.90 -3.65
N GLN A 235 17.19 4.36 -2.80
CA GLN A 235 18.48 3.83 -3.24
C GLN A 235 18.30 2.72 -4.28
N TYR A 236 17.40 1.76 -4.04
CA TYR A 236 17.12 0.71 -5.03
C TYR A 236 16.61 1.29 -6.36
N CYS A 237 15.65 2.23 -6.31
CA CYS A 237 15.08 2.87 -7.48
C CYS A 237 16.12 3.62 -8.31
N ASP A 238 17.12 4.23 -7.66
CA ASP A 238 18.23 4.92 -8.35
C ASP A 238 19.19 3.93 -9.06
N HIS A 239 19.19 2.65 -8.68
CA HIS A 239 19.97 1.60 -9.36
C HIS A 239 19.25 1.02 -10.58
N ILE A 240 17.96 1.31 -10.79
CA ILE A 240 17.21 0.80 -11.93
C ILE A 240 17.72 1.46 -13.21
N ASN A 241 18.20 0.65 -14.16
CA ASN A 241 18.70 1.15 -15.43
C ASN A 241 17.55 1.68 -16.30
N ARG A 242 17.52 3.00 -16.54
CA ARG A 242 16.51 3.68 -17.35
C ARG A 242 17.16 4.75 -18.23
N SER A 243 16.56 5.01 -19.39
CA SER A 243 17.06 5.98 -20.37
C SER A 243 16.61 7.43 -20.09
N PHE A 244 15.84 7.64 -19.03
CA PHE A 244 15.28 8.92 -18.61
C PHE A 244 15.04 8.93 -17.10
N ASN A 245 14.99 10.09 -16.45
CA ASN A 245 14.47 10.20 -15.09
C ASN A 245 13.06 10.80 -15.10
N VAL A 246 12.34 10.52 -14.02
CA VAL A 246 10.98 10.98 -13.80
C VAL A 246 10.88 11.74 -12.49
N THR A 247 10.16 12.85 -12.52
CA THR A 247 9.82 13.63 -11.33
C THR A 247 8.35 13.98 -11.36
N TYR A 248 7.66 13.80 -10.23
CA TYR A 248 6.26 14.22 -10.11
C TYR A 248 6.16 15.72 -9.79
N ASN A 249 5.46 16.48 -10.63
CA ASN A 249 5.06 17.85 -10.34
C ASN A 249 3.68 17.83 -9.67
N ALA A 250 3.66 18.04 -8.34
CA ALA A 250 2.41 18.01 -7.56
C ALA A 250 1.44 19.15 -7.90
N LYS A 251 1.93 20.32 -8.34
CA LYS A 251 1.10 21.47 -8.69
C LYS A 251 0.32 21.21 -9.98
N GLU A 252 0.97 20.58 -10.96
CA GLU A 252 0.36 20.27 -12.26
C GLU A 252 -0.24 18.86 -12.32
N GLN A 253 0.04 18.02 -11.33
CA GLN A 253 -0.28 16.59 -11.29
C GLN A 253 0.23 15.85 -12.53
N LYS A 254 1.48 16.13 -12.91
CA LYS A 254 2.14 15.58 -14.11
C LYS A 254 3.48 14.94 -13.79
N ILE A 255 3.86 13.97 -14.60
CA ILE A 255 5.22 13.45 -14.64
C ILE A 255 6.04 14.31 -15.59
N LEU A 256 7.13 14.86 -15.07
CA LEU A 256 8.18 15.50 -15.85
C LEU A 256 9.23 14.46 -16.17
N VAL A 257 9.57 14.35 -17.45
CA VAL A 257 10.60 13.43 -17.93
C VAL A 257 11.82 14.24 -18.34
N ASN A 258 12.97 13.89 -17.80
CA ASN A 258 14.26 14.42 -18.25
C ASN A 258 15.12 13.28 -18.80
N ARG A 259 16.06 13.60 -19.68
CA ARG A 259 17.05 12.64 -20.19
C ARG A 259 18.44 13.18 -19.89
N GLU A 260 19.32 12.33 -19.40
CA GLU A 260 20.74 12.70 -19.34
C GLU A 260 21.27 12.86 -20.76
N VAL A 261 21.83 14.03 -21.05
CA VAL A 261 22.57 14.27 -22.29
C VAL A 261 23.93 13.60 -22.13
N LYS A 262 24.06 12.36 -22.61
CA LYS A 262 25.37 11.72 -22.75
C LYS A 262 26.07 12.36 -23.93
N MET A 263 26.99 13.30 -23.65
CA MET A 263 27.94 13.77 -24.66
C MET A 263 28.75 12.57 -25.12
N SER A 264 28.48 12.04 -26.31
CA SER A 264 29.39 11.12 -26.96
C SER A 264 30.69 11.87 -27.19
N ASN A 265 31.80 11.38 -26.62
CA ASN A 265 33.14 11.83 -27.00
C ASN A 265 33.41 11.38 -28.45
N LEU A 266 32.76 12.01 -29.42
CA LEU A 266 33.09 11.99 -30.84
C LEU A 266 34.23 12.99 -31.09
N ILE A 267 35.28 12.90 -30.28
CA ILE A 267 36.59 13.46 -30.58
C ILE A 267 37.58 12.32 -30.39
N GLN A 268 37.63 11.45 -31.39
CA GLN A 268 38.82 10.66 -31.69
C GLN A 268 39.11 10.84 -33.18
N ASN A 269 40.07 11.75 -33.40
CA ASN A 269 40.96 11.97 -34.55
C ASN A 269 40.46 11.61 -35.95
#